data_AF-A0A183DNA3-F1
#
_entry.id   AF-A0A183DNA3-F1
#
_cell.length_a   1.000
_cell.length_b   1.000
_cell.length_c   1.000
_cell.angle_alpha   90.00
_cell.angle_beta   90.00
_cell.angle_gamma   90.00
#
_symmetry.space_group_name_H-M   'P 1'
#
loop_
_entity.id
_entity.type
_entity.pdbx_description
1 polymer ?
#
loop_
_entity_poly.entity_id
_entity_poly.type
_entity_poly.pdbx_seq_one_letter_code
_entity_poly.pdbx_strand_id
1 'polypeptide(L)'
;MPQSNGQAEKMAHLIKTSIEQDALSLDRAVMAYNYTPNSTVDGKSPSELKTKTPFDVYKPAKASRDFNSYQKMKRQFDAYNGVRNPCFQIINRVSTELWNGKRVGDTVVRFIGNTMAQINVQGDIIVRHFNQL
;
A
#
# COMPACT_ATOMS: atom_id res chain seq x y z
N MET A 1 13.22 12.29 39.57
CA MET A 1 14.02 11.55 38.56
C MET A 1 13.24 11.52 37.25
N PRO A 2 13.86 11.72 36.08
CA PRO A 2 13.13 11.92 34.84
C PRO A 2 12.52 10.58 34.36
N GLN A 3 11.21 10.43 34.52
CA GLN A 3 10.41 9.30 34.02
C GLN A 3 10.39 9.18 32.48
N SER A 4 10.94 10.16 31.76
CA SER A 4 10.80 10.32 30.31
C SER A 4 11.51 9.25 29.48
N ASN A 5 12.58 8.64 30.00
CA ASN A 5 13.50 7.84 29.17
C ASN A 5 13.34 6.33 29.30
N GLY A 6 12.70 5.83 30.37
CA GLY A 6 12.64 4.40 30.65
C GLY A 6 11.84 3.59 29.61
N GLN A 7 10.87 4.19 28.93
CA GLN A 7 10.14 3.52 27.84
C GLN A 7 10.96 3.46 26.55
N ALA A 8 11.70 4.53 26.24
CA ALA A 8 12.63 4.56 25.12
C ALA A 8 13.77 3.54 25.32
N GLU A 9 14.27 3.39 26.54
CA GLU A 9 15.31 2.40 26.89
C GLU A 9 14.81 0.96 26.72
N LYS A 10 13.58 0.66 27.14
CA LYS A 10 12.94 -0.66 26.89
C LYS A 10 12.77 -0.96 25.40
N MET A 11 12.38 0.05 24.62
CA MET A 11 12.25 -0.09 23.17
C MET A 11 13.62 -0.32 22.50
N ALA A 12 14.64 0.44 22.90
CA ALA A 12 16.00 0.28 22.41
C ALA A 12 16.56 -1.11 22.74
N HIS A 13 16.29 -1.62 23.94
CA HIS A 13 16.66 -2.98 24.33
C HIS A 13 15.99 -4.03 23.42
N LEU A 14 14.67 -3.93 23.20
CA LEU A 14 13.92 -4.83 22.32
C LEU A 14 14.49 -4.88 20.90
N ILE A 15 14.71 -3.71 20.30
CA ILE A 15 15.27 -3.57 18.96
C ILE A 15 16.67 -4.20 18.89
N LYS A 16 17.52 -3.94 19.88
CA LYS A 16 18.87 -4.50 19.96
C LYS A 16 18.85 -6.03 20.04
N THR A 17 18.02 -6.61 20.91
CA THR A 17 17.87 -8.08 21.01
C THR A 17 17.37 -8.71 19.73
N SER A 18 16.51 -8.02 18.95
CA SER A 18 16.05 -8.54 17.66
C SER A 18 17.16 -8.49 16.61
N ILE A 19 17.84 -7.35 16.45
CA ILE A 19 18.93 -7.21 15.48
C ILE A 19 20.05 -8.24 15.72
N GLU A 20 20.36 -8.55 16.99
CA GLU A 20 21.34 -9.58 17.36
C GLU A 20 20.94 -11.00 16.92
N GLN A 21 19.65 -11.27 16.69
CA GLN A 21 19.15 -12.58 16.23
C GLN A 21 19.16 -12.73 14.71
N ASP A 22 18.76 -11.69 13.95
CA ASP A 22 18.77 -11.66 12.47
C ASP A 22 18.50 -10.23 11.96
N ALA A 23 19.19 -9.79 10.90
CA ALA A 23 19.00 -8.44 10.33
C ALA A 23 17.63 -8.26 9.66
N LEU A 24 17.04 -9.33 9.10
CA LEU A 24 15.66 -9.33 8.60
C LEU A 24 14.62 -9.31 9.75
N SER A 25 15.04 -9.44 11.01
CA SER A 25 14.14 -9.43 12.16
C SER A 25 13.80 -8.03 12.66
N LEU A 26 14.48 -6.98 12.21
CA LEU A 26 14.16 -5.61 12.64
C LEU A 26 12.72 -5.23 12.25
N ASP A 27 12.31 -5.54 11.02
CA ASP A 27 10.93 -5.34 10.58
C ASP A 27 9.94 -6.16 11.42
N ARG A 28 10.30 -7.40 11.78
CA ARG A 28 9.48 -8.25 12.65
C ARG A 28 9.37 -7.68 14.07
N ALA A 29 10.44 -7.10 14.60
CA ALA A 29 10.47 -6.48 15.92
C ALA A 29 9.63 -5.20 15.97
N VAL A 30 9.74 -4.36 14.93
CA VAL A 30 8.94 -3.15 14.76
C VAL A 30 7.46 -3.52 14.58
N MET A 31 7.15 -4.55 13.79
CA MET A 31 5.78 -5.07 13.66
C MET A 31 5.26 -5.61 14.99
N ALA A 32 6.00 -6.49 15.67
CA ALA A 32 5.60 -7.05 16.95
C ALA A 32 5.32 -5.92 17.95
N TYR A 33 6.19 -4.92 18.06
CA TYR A 33 5.97 -3.78 18.94
C TYR A 33 4.69 -3.00 18.59
N ASN A 34 4.51 -2.64 17.32
CA ASN A 34 3.39 -1.81 16.89
C ASN A 34 2.03 -2.49 17.02
N TYR A 35 1.99 -3.83 16.93
CA TYR A 35 0.77 -4.63 16.93
C TYR A 35 0.55 -5.45 18.20
N THR A 36 1.48 -5.44 19.16
CA THR A 36 1.27 -6.12 20.45
C THR A 36 0.37 -5.26 21.33
N PRO A 37 -0.80 -5.76 21.76
CA PRO A 37 -1.70 -5.04 22.65
C PRO A 37 -1.07 -4.90 24.05
N ASN A 38 -1.29 -3.75 24.69
CA ASN A 38 -0.80 -3.50 26.04
C ASN A 38 -1.97 -3.23 27.01
N SER A 39 -2.03 -4.00 28.09
CA SER A 39 -3.08 -3.94 29.11
C SER A 39 -3.14 -2.58 29.83
N THR A 40 -2.04 -1.83 29.89
CA THR A 40 -2.03 -0.49 30.51
C THR A 40 -2.71 0.58 29.66
N VAL A 41 -2.98 0.30 28.39
CA VAL A 41 -3.64 1.22 27.43
C VAL A 41 -4.93 0.60 26.90
N ASP A 42 -5.74 0.01 27.80
CA ASP A 42 -7.06 -0.55 27.45
C ASP A 42 -6.95 -1.69 26.42
N GLY A 43 -5.87 -2.47 26.49
CA GLY A 43 -5.59 -3.57 25.56
C GLY A 43 -5.27 -3.12 24.14
N LYS A 44 -5.04 -1.84 23.90
CA LYS A 44 -4.71 -1.31 22.56
C LYS A 44 -3.23 -1.51 22.26
N SER A 45 -2.95 -1.74 20.99
CA SER A 45 -1.59 -1.74 20.48
C SER A 45 -1.09 -0.32 20.22
N PRO A 46 0.24 -0.08 20.22
CA PRO A 46 0.79 1.25 19.91
C PRO A 46 0.30 1.83 18.58
N SER A 47 0.10 1.00 17.56
CA SER A 47 -0.41 1.45 16.25
C SER A 47 -1.86 1.98 16.28
N GLU A 48 -2.66 1.55 17.25
CA GLU A 48 -4.03 2.01 17.46
C GLU A 48 -4.09 3.33 18.25
N LEU A 49 -3.02 3.66 18.96
CA LEU A 49 -2.86 4.93 19.66
C LEU A 49 -2.47 6.03 18.67
N LYS A 50 -3.45 6.53 17.92
CA LYS A 50 -3.27 7.69 17.04
C LYS A 50 -2.99 8.93 17.88
N THR A 51 -1.77 9.43 17.83
CA THR A 51 -1.43 10.74 18.39
C THR A 51 -2.12 11.84 17.59
N LYS A 52 -2.88 12.71 18.27
CA LYS A 52 -3.46 13.87 17.62
C LYS A 52 -2.35 14.76 17.07
N THR A 53 -2.32 14.96 15.76
CA THR A 53 -1.38 15.89 15.11
C THR A 53 -2.01 17.29 15.01
N PRO A 54 -1.24 18.39 14.99
CA PRO A 54 -1.79 19.72 14.74
C PRO A 54 -2.60 19.82 13.43
N PHE A 55 -2.27 18.99 12.44
CA PHE A 55 -3.00 18.90 11.18
C PHE A 55 -4.29 18.08 11.25
N ASP A 56 -4.58 17.42 12.38
CA ASP A 56 -5.84 16.71 12.57
C ASP A 56 -7.04 17.66 12.67
N VAL A 57 -6.81 18.96 12.91
CA VAL A 57 -7.85 20.00 12.82
C VAL A 57 -8.48 20.06 11.41
N TYR A 58 -7.70 19.71 10.38
CA TYR A 58 -8.19 19.67 9.00
C TYR A 58 -8.82 18.32 8.63
N LYS A 59 -8.74 17.31 9.51
CA LYS A 59 -9.38 16.02 9.24
C LYS A 59 -10.88 16.14 9.49
N PRO A 60 -11.73 15.63 8.59
CA PRO A 60 -13.16 15.66 8.81
C PRO A 60 -13.50 14.81 10.03
N ALA A 61 -14.33 15.35 10.93
CA ALA A 61 -14.74 14.69 12.18
C ALA A 61 -15.47 13.35 11.96
N LYS A 62 -15.98 13.12 10.73
CA LYS A 62 -16.56 11.86 10.29
C LYS A 62 -15.93 11.50 8.94
N ALA A 63 -15.55 10.24 8.77
CA ALA A 63 -15.20 9.74 7.44
C ALA A 63 -16.40 9.95 6.51
N SER A 64 -16.23 10.70 5.42
CA SER A 64 -17.31 10.89 4.46
C SER A 64 -17.62 9.54 3.82
N ARG A 65 -18.82 9.01 4.09
CA ARG A 65 -19.31 7.78 3.43
C ARG A 65 -19.73 8.04 1.98
N ASP A 66 -19.75 9.30 1.55
CA ASP A 66 -20.15 9.71 0.22
C ASP A 66 -19.03 9.51 -0.80
N PHE A 67 -18.71 8.25 -1.08
CA PHE A 67 -17.87 7.87 -2.22
C PHE A 67 -18.43 8.36 -3.57
N ASN A 68 -19.72 8.73 -3.61
CA ASN A 68 -20.46 9.03 -4.82
C ASN A 68 -20.15 10.42 -5.42
N SER A 69 -19.85 11.44 -4.60
CA SER A 69 -19.51 12.78 -5.09
C SER A 69 -18.14 12.79 -5.78
N TYR A 70 -17.15 12.16 -5.16
CA TYR A 70 -15.83 11.96 -5.74
C TYR A 70 -15.87 11.19 -7.06
N GLN A 71 -16.65 10.11 -7.12
CA GLN A 71 -16.83 9.35 -8.36
C GLN A 71 -17.44 10.19 -9.49
N LYS A 72 -18.40 11.08 -9.19
CA LYS A 72 -18.96 12.00 -10.19
C LYS A 72 -17.92 12.98 -10.70
N MET A 73 -17.15 13.60 -9.80
CA MET A 73 -16.07 14.53 -10.18
C MET A 73 -15.02 13.81 -11.04
N LYS A 74 -14.61 12.61 -10.63
CA LYS A 74 -13.66 11.78 -11.39
C LYS A 74 -14.19 11.41 -12.77
N ARG A 75 -15.45 11.00 -12.89
CA ARG A 75 -16.07 10.70 -14.21
C ARG A 75 -16.10 11.92 -15.13
N GLN A 76 -16.41 13.11 -14.60
CA GLN A 76 -16.38 14.34 -15.39
C GLN A 76 -14.97 14.69 -15.85
N PHE A 77 -14.00 14.58 -14.97
CA PHE A 77 -12.58 14.78 -15.30
C PHE A 77 -12.11 13.79 -16.36
N ASP A 78 -12.39 12.49 -16.15
CA ASP A 78 -11.99 11.42 -17.07
C ASP A 78 -12.65 11.62 -18.45
N ALA A 79 -13.93 12.01 -18.50
CA ALA A 79 -14.64 12.30 -19.75
C ALA A 79 -14.07 13.52 -20.49
N TYR A 80 -13.76 14.61 -19.77
CA TYR A 80 -13.17 15.82 -20.35
C TYR A 80 -11.78 15.56 -20.94
N ASN A 81 -10.96 14.76 -20.25
CA ASN A 81 -9.62 14.40 -20.69
C ASN A 81 -9.60 13.22 -21.68
N GLY A 82 -10.77 12.72 -22.09
CA GLY A 82 -10.86 11.59 -23.02
C GLY A 82 -10.23 10.29 -22.49
N VAL A 83 -10.15 10.14 -21.16
CA VAL A 83 -9.60 8.95 -20.51
C VAL A 83 -10.48 7.75 -20.86
N ARG A 84 -9.96 6.86 -21.71
CA ARG A 84 -10.59 5.58 -21.99
C ARG A 84 -10.22 4.61 -20.87
N ASN A 85 -11.21 4.11 -20.14
CA ASN A 85 -10.99 3.00 -19.22
C ASN A 85 -10.75 1.74 -20.06
N PRO A 86 -9.55 1.16 -20.03
CA PRO A 86 -9.29 -0.03 -20.81
C PRO A 86 -10.04 -1.21 -20.21
N CYS A 87 -10.99 -1.77 -20.95
CA CYS A 87 -11.68 -3.00 -20.60
C CYS A 87 -10.82 -4.19 -21.01
N PHE A 88 -9.85 -4.57 -20.16
CA PHE A 88 -9.10 -5.79 -20.37
C PHE A 88 -9.91 -7.01 -19.91
N GLN A 89 -9.90 -8.05 -20.72
CA GLN A 89 -10.39 -9.37 -20.34
C GLN A 89 -9.19 -10.33 -20.27
N ILE A 90 -9.32 -11.37 -19.43
CA ILE A 90 -8.33 -12.45 -19.39
C ILE A 90 -8.30 -13.08 -20.80
N ILE A 91 -7.12 -13.45 -21.30
CA ILE A 91 -6.87 -13.94 -22.67
C ILE A 91 -6.83 -12.83 -23.75
N ASN A 92 -7.12 -11.56 -23.43
CA ASN A 92 -6.91 -10.50 -24.41
C ASN A 92 -5.43 -10.40 -24.81
N ARG A 93 -5.20 -10.23 -26.12
CA ARG A 93 -3.90 -9.82 -26.66
C ARG A 93 -3.69 -8.34 -26.35
N VAL A 94 -2.62 -8.04 -25.62
CA VAL A 94 -2.20 -6.68 -25.22
C VAL A 94 -0.78 -6.44 -25.71
N SER A 95 -0.35 -5.19 -25.83
CA SER A 95 1.00 -4.87 -26.30
C SER A 95 1.80 -4.21 -25.18
N THR A 96 2.78 -4.91 -24.60
CA THR A 96 3.62 -4.29 -23.59
C THR A 96 4.90 -3.74 -24.20
N GLU A 97 5.36 -2.61 -23.65
CA GLU A 97 6.67 -2.06 -23.99
C GLU A 97 7.72 -2.69 -23.07
N LEU A 98 8.70 -3.35 -23.69
CA LEU A 98 9.86 -3.89 -22.99
C LEU A 98 10.86 -2.78 -22.65
N TRP A 99 11.80 -3.09 -21.76
CA TRP A 99 12.86 -2.15 -21.35
C TRP A 99 13.71 -1.63 -22.51
N ASN A 100 13.74 -2.35 -23.63
CA ASN A 100 14.45 -1.98 -24.86
C ASN A 100 13.59 -1.10 -25.81
N GLY A 101 12.43 -0.62 -25.37
CA GLY A 101 11.50 0.19 -26.16
C GLY A 101 10.73 -0.58 -27.24
N LYS A 102 10.96 -1.90 -27.37
CA LYS A 102 10.22 -2.74 -28.32
C LYS A 102 8.88 -3.11 -27.73
N ARG A 103 7.82 -2.98 -28.53
CA ARG A 103 6.50 -3.50 -28.19
C ARG A 103 6.34 -4.95 -28.64
N VAL A 104 5.89 -5.79 -27.72
CA VAL A 104 5.63 -7.21 -27.97
C VAL A 104 4.16 -7.49 -27.66
N GLY A 105 3.55 -8.36 -28.45
CA GLY A 105 2.16 -8.77 -28.26
C GLY A 105 2.08 -9.95 -27.31
N ASP A 106 1.32 -9.79 -26.22
CA ASP A 106 1.31 -10.66 -25.06
C ASP A 106 -0.12 -11.00 -24.63
N THR A 107 -0.26 -12.01 -23.76
CA THR A 107 -1.58 -12.44 -23.28
C THR A 107 -1.75 -12.15 -21.80
N VAL A 108 -2.87 -11.55 -21.42
CA VAL A 108 -3.23 -11.36 -20.01
C VAL A 108 -3.57 -12.70 -19.37
N VAL A 109 -2.78 -13.11 -18.37
CA VAL A 109 -2.98 -14.36 -17.61
C VAL A 109 -3.92 -14.12 -16.45
N ARG A 110 -3.73 -13.02 -15.71
CA ARG A 110 -4.47 -12.73 -14.48
C ARG A 110 -4.45 -11.23 -14.16
N PHE A 111 -5.52 -10.73 -13.54
CA PHE A 111 -5.55 -9.41 -12.92
C PHE A 111 -5.07 -9.44 -11.47
N ILE A 112 -4.25 -8.45 -11.11
CA ILE A 112 -3.85 -8.16 -9.73
C ILE A 112 -4.54 -6.86 -9.32
N GLY A 113 -5.65 -6.99 -8.60
CA GLY A 113 -6.50 -5.85 -8.26
C GLY A 113 -7.13 -5.21 -9.50
N ASN A 114 -7.33 -3.89 -9.45
CA ASN A 114 -8.06 -3.13 -10.48
C ASN A 114 -7.16 -2.37 -11.46
N THR A 115 -5.83 -2.46 -11.33
CA THR A 115 -4.89 -1.61 -12.08
C THR A 115 -3.69 -2.35 -12.67
N MET A 116 -3.42 -3.59 -12.23
CA MET A 116 -2.26 -4.36 -12.64
C MET A 116 -2.71 -5.68 -13.28
N ALA A 117 -1.92 -6.17 -14.25
CA ALA A 117 -2.07 -7.50 -14.82
C ALA A 117 -0.74 -8.25 -14.83
N GLN A 118 -0.84 -9.56 -14.67
CA GLN A 118 0.17 -10.52 -15.08
C GLN A 118 -0.03 -10.84 -16.55
N ILE A 119 1.01 -10.62 -17.34
CA ILE A 119 1.06 -10.94 -18.76
C ILE A 119 2.12 -11.99 -19.01
N ASN A 120 1.84 -12.90 -19.94
CA ASN A 120 2.80 -13.88 -20.43
C ASN A 120 3.48 -13.30 -21.67
N VAL A 121 4.77 -13.04 -21.54
CA VAL A 121 5.66 -12.50 -22.56
C VAL A 121 6.65 -13.58 -22.95
N GLN A 122 6.46 -14.19 -24.13
CA GLN A 122 7.39 -15.20 -24.67
C GLN A 122 7.73 -16.36 -23.70
N GLY A 123 6.84 -16.68 -22.75
CA GLY A 123 7.04 -17.72 -21.74
C GLY A 123 7.31 -17.19 -20.33
N ASP A 124 7.68 -15.91 -20.20
CA ASP A 124 7.94 -15.27 -18.91
C ASP A 124 6.71 -14.51 -18.40
N ILE A 125 6.41 -14.65 -17.11
CA ILE A 125 5.31 -13.92 -16.47
C ILE A 125 5.85 -12.61 -15.91
N ILE A 126 5.41 -11.49 -16.48
CA ILE A 126 5.72 -10.16 -15.96
C ILE A 126 4.47 -9.44 -15.48
N VAL A 127 4.67 -8.54 -14.52
CA VAL A 127 3.62 -7.72 -13.93
C VAL A 127 3.71 -6.30 -14.51
N ARG A 128 2.60 -5.79 -15.03
CA ARG A 128 2.51 -4.46 -15.65
C ARG A 128 1.23 -3.73 -15.26
N HIS A 129 1.34 -2.40 -15.24
CA HIS A 129 0.19 -1.52 -15.06
C HIS A 129 -0.62 -1.43 -16.35
N PHE A 130 -1.93 -1.27 -16.26
CA PHE A 130 -2.84 -1.15 -17.41
C PHE A 130 -2.47 -0.06 -18.42
N ASN A 131 -1.83 1.02 -17.96
CA ASN A 131 -1.33 2.10 -18.83
C ASN A 131 -0.07 1.72 -19.63
N GLN A 132 0.52 0.56 -19.36
CA GLN A 132 1.73 0.02 -20.00
C GLN A 132 1.42 -1.20 -20.89
N LEU A 133 0.14 -1.42 -21.18
CA LEU A 133 -0.41 -2.52 -21.98
C LEU A 133 -1.09 -2.01 -23.25
#